data_AF-A0A2G9UAX2-F1
#
_entry.id   AF-A0A2G9UAX2-F1
#
_cell.length_a   1.000
_cell.length_b   1.000
_cell.length_c   1.000
_cell.angle_alpha   90.00
_cell.angle_beta   90.00
_cell.angle_gamma   90.00
#
_symmetry.space_group_name_H-M   'P 1'
#
loop_
_entity.id
_entity.type
_entity.pdbx_description
1 polymer ?
#
loop_
_entity_poly.entity_id
_entity_poly.type
_entity_poly.pdbx_seq_one_letter_code
_entity_poly.pdbx_strand_id
1 'polypeptide(L)'
;LLQVIELHDCFAPNELITYEAIGLCDVGKGGSIVDRGDNTYGGKWVINPSGGLISKGHPIGATGVAQVVELSNQLRGKCGKRQVPNCKIAMQHNIGMQPFEIPFDLTES
;
A
#
# COMPACT_ATOMS: atom_id res chain seq x y z
N LEU A 1 -11.04 -9.43 -11.21
CA LEU A 1 -10.32 -9.69 -9.95
C LEU A 1 -9.15 -8.74 -9.88
N LEU A 2 -8.88 -8.16 -8.71
CA LEU A 2 -7.73 -7.27 -8.45
C LEU A 2 -6.46 -8.11 -8.32
N GLN A 3 -5.37 -7.76 -9.02
CA GLN A 3 -4.11 -8.52 -8.97
C GLN A 3 -3.00 -7.80 -8.20
N VAL A 4 -2.91 -6.49 -8.39
CA VAL A 4 -1.76 -5.70 -7.92
C VAL A 4 -2.24 -4.55 -7.07
N ILE A 5 -1.58 -4.33 -5.94
CA ILE A 5 -1.92 -3.28 -4.99
C ILE A 5 -0.66 -2.54 -4.58
N GLU A 6 -0.67 -1.21 -4.65
CA GLU A 6 0.33 -0.37 -3.98
C GLU A 6 -0.34 0.34 -2.80
N LEU A 7 0.13 0.06 -1.59
CA LEU A 7 -0.37 0.61 -0.33
C LEU A 7 0.57 1.68 0.21
N HIS A 8 0.07 2.44 1.17
CA HIS A 8 0.86 3.40 1.94
C HIS A 8 1.43 2.71 3.19
N ASP A 9 2.44 1.86 3.01
CA ASP A 9 3.11 1.12 4.08
C ASP A 9 4.14 2.01 4.82
N CYS A 10 3.70 3.10 5.46
CA CYS A 10 4.60 3.93 6.28
C CYS A 10 5.16 3.15 7.49
N PHE A 11 4.43 2.13 7.96
CA PHE A 11 4.84 1.15 8.97
C PHE A 11 4.21 -0.21 8.66
N ALA A 12 4.86 -1.31 9.06
CA ALA A 12 4.33 -2.67 8.87
C ALA A 12 2.90 -2.89 9.44
N PRO A 13 2.52 -2.35 10.62
CA PRO A 13 1.15 -2.45 11.11
C PRO A 13 0.13 -1.74 10.22
N ASN A 14 0.51 -0.66 9.53
CA ASN A 14 -0.39 0.08 8.66
C ASN A 14 -0.80 -0.75 7.44
N GLU A 15 0.11 -1.58 6.93
CA GLU A 15 -0.20 -2.51 5.84
C GLU A 15 -1.28 -3.52 6.24
N LEU A 16 -1.15 -4.14 7.43
CA LEU A 16 -2.13 -5.11 7.95
C LEU A 16 -3.52 -4.49 8.15
N ILE A 17 -3.59 -3.32 8.78
CA ILE A 17 -4.87 -2.61 8.99
C ILE A 17 -5.49 -2.21 7.64
N THR A 18 -4.65 -1.85 6.66
CA THR A 18 -5.13 -1.48 5.33
C THR A 18 -5.74 -2.66 4.58
N TYR A 19 -5.25 -3.90 4.78
CA TYR A 19 -5.87 -5.09 4.19
C TYR A 19 -7.34 -5.24 4.61
N GLU A 20 -7.62 -4.98 5.88
CA GLU A 20 -8.96 -5.04 6.45
C GLU A 20 -9.80 -3.87 5.93
N ALA A 21 -9.24 -2.65 5.92
CA ALA A 21 -9.93 -1.43 5.48
C ALA A 21 -10.37 -1.46 4.01
N ILE A 22 -9.59 -2.10 3.12
CA ILE A 22 -9.94 -2.23 1.70
C ILE A 22 -10.71 -3.53 1.37
N GLY A 23 -11.05 -4.32 2.40
CA GLY A 23 -11.91 -5.48 2.27
C GLY A 23 -11.24 -6.73 1.69
N LEU A 24 -9.91 -6.89 1.85
CA LEU A 24 -9.24 -8.14 1.47
C LEU A 24 -9.54 -9.29 2.45
N CYS A 25 -9.85 -8.94 3.70
CA CYS A 25 -10.21 -9.86 4.77
C CYS A 25 -11.08 -9.18 5.83
N ASP A 26 -11.67 -9.98 6.73
CA ASP A 26 -12.42 -9.48 7.87
C ASP A 26 -11.52 -8.77 8.89
N VAL A 27 -12.12 -7.91 9.72
CA VAL A 27 -11.42 -7.19 10.79
C VAL A 27 -10.72 -8.16 11.75
N GLY A 28 -9.46 -7.88 12.08
CA GLY A 28 -8.58 -8.73 12.88
C GLY A 28 -7.99 -9.94 12.16
N LYS A 29 -8.15 -10.05 10.83
CA LYS A 29 -7.62 -11.16 10.02
C LYS A 29 -6.48 -10.76 9.09
N GLY A 30 -6.00 -9.51 9.12
CA GLY A 30 -4.89 -9.05 8.26
C GLY A 30 -3.65 -9.95 8.33
N GLY A 31 -3.27 -10.43 9.52
CA GLY A 31 -2.12 -11.32 9.70
C GLY A 31 -2.24 -12.66 8.95
N SER A 32 -3.47 -13.19 8.82
CA SER A 32 -3.69 -14.46 8.13
C SER A 32 -3.42 -14.41 6.63
N ILE A 33 -3.50 -13.24 6.00
CA ILE A 33 -3.09 -13.04 4.61
C ILE A 33 -1.58 -13.24 4.48
N VAL A 34 -0.81 -12.69 5.42
CA VAL A 34 0.65 -12.81 5.44
C VAL A 34 1.07 -14.25 5.71
N ASP A 35 0.46 -14.90 6.71
CA ASP A 35 0.77 -16.29 7.09
C ASP A 35 0.56 -17.27 5.92
N ARG A 36 -0.42 -16.98 5.05
CA ARG A 36 -0.74 -17.79 3.87
C ARG A 36 0.10 -17.43 2.64
N GLY A 37 0.87 -16.34 2.70
CA GLY A 37 1.57 -15.79 1.53
C GLY A 37 0.61 -15.23 0.47
N ASP A 38 -0.61 -14.86 0.85
CA ASP A 38 -1.63 -14.36 -0.08
C ASP A 38 -1.31 -12.95 -0.61
N ASN A 39 -0.32 -12.25 -0.03
CA ASN A 39 0.12 -10.90 -0.38
C ASN A 39 1.38 -10.83 -1.28
N THR A 40 1.92 -11.96 -1.75
CA THR A 40 3.14 -12.02 -2.56
C THR A 40 2.95 -12.79 -3.87
N TYR A 41 4.00 -12.89 -4.67
CA TYR A 41 3.99 -13.65 -5.93
C TYR A 41 3.61 -15.12 -5.69
N GLY A 42 2.62 -15.60 -6.43
CA GLY A 42 2.03 -16.93 -6.25
C GLY A 42 0.85 -16.98 -5.28
N GLY A 43 0.61 -15.91 -4.52
CA GLY A 43 -0.57 -15.70 -3.69
C GLY A 43 -1.77 -15.13 -4.47
N LYS A 44 -2.78 -14.68 -3.73
CA LYS A 44 -3.99 -14.07 -4.30
C LYS A 44 -3.77 -12.67 -4.86
N TRP A 45 -2.95 -11.88 -4.17
CA TRP A 45 -2.61 -10.50 -4.53
C TRP A 45 -1.10 -10.32 -4.47
N VAL A 46 -0.56 -9.49 -5.36
CA VAL A 46 0.80 -8.99 -5.22
C VAL A 46 0.72 -7.58 -4.66
N ILE A 47 1.07 -7.44 -3.39
CA ILE A 47 1.03 -6.18 -2.66
C ILE A 47 2.43 -5.57 -2.64
N ASN A 48 2.52 -4.28 -2.96
CA ASN A 48 3.75 -3.51 -3.00
C ASN A 48 4.87 -4.15 -3.86
N PRO A 49 4.62 -4.56 -5.13
CA PRO A 49 5.64 -5.18 -5.97
C PRO A 49 6.88 -4.28 -6.18
N SER A 50 6.74 -2.98 -6.00
CA SER A 50 7.86 -2.02 -6.02
C SER A 50 8.80 -2.11 -4.81
N GLY A 51 8.45 -2.88 -3.78
CA GLY A 51 9.12 -2.93 -2.48
C GLY A 51 8.50 -2.05 -1.39
N GLY A 52 7.44 -1.28 -1.71
CA GLY A 52 6.72 -0.43 -0.75
C GLY A 52 7.51 0.79 -0.28
N LEU A 53 6.88 1.65 0.53
CA LEU A 53 7.52 2.80 1.17
C LEU A 53 8.64 2.34 2.12
N ILE A 54 8.49 1.16 2.74
CA ILE A 54 9.50 0.58 3.64
C ILE A 54 10.85 0.40 2.94
N SER A 55 10.85 -0.04 1.67
CA SER A 55 12.10 -0.24 0.92
C SER A 55 12.48 0.93 0.01
N LYS A 56 11.51 1.65 -0.55
CA LYS A 56 11.75 2.79 -1.47
C LYS A 56 12.09 4.09 -0.75
N GLY A 57 11.76 4.21 0.53
CA GLY A 57 11.74 5.48 1.25
C GLY A 57 10.47 6.28 1.00
N HIS A 58 10.24 7.32 1.82
CA HIS A 58 8.98 8.07 1.84
C HIS A 58 9.15 9.59 1.66
N PRO A 59 9.44 10.07 0.43
CA PRO A 59 9.23 11.48 0.09
C PRO A 59 7.72 11.75 0.02
N ILE A 60 7.19 12.48 1.01
CA ILE A 60 5.74 12.69 1.25
C ILE A 60 4.98 13.09 -0.03
N GLY A 61 5.52 14.04 -0.81
CA GLY A 61 4.88 14.50 -2.05
C GLY A 61 5.02 13.56 -3.25
N ALA A 62 6.07 12.74 -3.31
CA ALA A 62 6.37 11.91 -4.49
C ALA A 62 5.83 10.47 -4.39
N THR A 63 5.44 10.04 -3.18
CA THR A 63 4.97 8.68 -2.92
C THR A 63 3.75 8.31 -3.75
N GLY A 64 2.72 9.17 -3.78
CA GLY A 64 1.51 8.92 -4.56
C GLY A 64 1.79 8.78 -6.06
N VAL A 65 2.71 9.59 -6.60
CA VAL A 65 3.12 9.52 -8.01
C VAL A 65 3.92 8.25 -8.30
N ALA A 66 4.83 7.86 -7.40
CA ALA A 66 5.61 6.64 -7.55
C ALA A 66 4.73 5.38 -7.60
N GLN A 67 3.67 5.33 -6.78
CA GLN A 67 2.68 4.25 -6.82
C GLN A 67 1.97 4.19 -8.19
N VAL A 68 1.44 5.32 -8.70
CA VAL A 68 0.80 5.36 -10.03
C VAL A 68 1.74 4.86 -11.12
N VAL A 69 3.01 5.27 -11.08
CA VAL A 69 4.02 4.86 -12.08
C VAL A 69 4.26 3.36 -12.05
N GLU A 70 4.41 2.75 -10.87
CA GLU A 70 4.57 1.29 -10.76
C GLU A 70 3.33 0.57 -11.31
N LEU A 71 2.13 0.95 -10.88
CA LEU A 71 0.90 0.28 -11.33
C LEU A 71 0.66 0.44 -12.83
N SER A 72 0.94 1.63 -13.38
CA SER A 72 0.89 1.87 -14.83
C SER A 72 1.87 0.96 -15.58
N ASN A 73 3.09 0.78 -15.07
CA ASN A 73 4.07 -0.12 -15.68
C ASN A 73 3.65 -1.59 -15.55
N GLN A 74 3.06 -2.01 -14.43
CA GLN A 74 2.53 -3.36 -14.23
C GLN A 74 1.42 -3.68 -15.23
N LEU A 75 0.45 -2.77 -15.40
CA LEU A 75 -0.64 -2.92 -16.38
C LEU A 75 -0.13 -2.94 -17.82
N ARG A 76 1.01 -2.31 -18.10
CA ARG A 76 1.63 -2.24 -19.43
C ARG A 76 2.63 -3.37 -19.71
N GLY A 77 2.88 -4.28 -18.76
CA GLY A 77 3.85 -5.35 -18.94
C GLY A 77 5.31 -4.86 -18.88
N LYS A 78 5.60 -3.73 -18.21
CA LYS A 78 6.91 -3.05 -18.24
C LYS A 78 7.74 -3.21 -16.96
N CYS A 79 7.37 -4.12 -16.05
CA CYS A 79 8.05 -4.27 -14.76
C CYS A 79 9.16 -5.33 -14.72
N GLY A 80 9.51 -5.94 -15.86
CA GLY A 80 10.61 -6.90 -15.97
C GLY A 80 10.47 -8.05 -14.96
N LYS A 81 11.47 -8.26 -14.10
CA LYS A 81 11.45 -9.31 -13.07
C LYS A 81 10.34 -9.15 -12.03
N ARG A 82 9.81 -7.95 -11.85
CA ARG A 82 8.71 -7.66 -10.90
C ARG A 82 7.33 -7.77 -11.55
N GLN A 83 7.27 -8.17 -12.83
CA GLN A 83 6.01 -8.20 -13.55
C GLN A 83 5.04 -9.21 -12.95
N VAL A 84 3.85 -8.74 -12.59
CA VAL A 84 2.76 -9.61 -12.14
C VAL A 84 2.06 -10.21 -13.36
N PRO A 85 1.91 -11.54 -13.44
CA PRO A 85 1.26 -12.20 -14.56
C PRO A 85 -0.21 -11.76 -14.71
N ASN A 86 -0.65 -11.56 -15.96
CA ASN A 86 -2.05 -11.25 -16.29
C ASN A 86 -2.66 -10.05 -15.51
N CYS A 87 -1.83 -9.05 -15.18
CA CYS A 87 -2.28 -7.84 -14.50
C CYS A 87 -3.27 -7.07 -15.39
N LYS A 88 -4.55 -7.01 -14.96
CA LYS A 88 -5.62 -6.27 -15.67
C LYS A 88 -6.26 -5.19 -14.79
N ILE A 89 -6.25 -5.40 -13.48
CA ILE A 89 -6.81 -4.47 -12.50
C ILE A 89 -5.77 -4.27 -11.40
N ALA A 90 -5.47 -3.01 -11.14
CA ALA A 90 -4.54 -2.57 -10.11
C ALA A 90 -5.21 -1.52 -9.20
N MET A 91 -4.81 -1.48 -7.93
CA MET A 91 -5.34 -0.53 -6.94
C MET A 91 -4.19 0.24 -6.29
N GLN A 92 -4.39 1.53 -6.13
CA GLN A 92 -3.54 2.37 -5.30
C GLN A 92 -4.31 2.78 -4.04
N HIS A 93 -3.62 2.72 -2.90
CA HIS A 93 -4.06 3.33 -1.66
C HIS A 93 -2.95 4.24 -1.13
N ASN A 94 -3.26 5.54 -1.05
CA ASN A 94 -2.36 6.56 -0.53
C ASN A 94 -3.08 7.37 0.54
N ILE A 95 -2.51 7.45 1.75
CA ILE A 95 -3.11 8.17 2.88
C ILE A 95 -2.10 9.19 3.40
N GLY A 96 -2.57 10.37 3.78
CA GLY A 96 -1.78 11.39 4.47
C GLY A 96 -2.47 11.75 5.78
N MET A 97 -1.71 11.85 6.86
CA MET A 97 -2.22 12.34 8.13
C MET A 97 -1.77 13.80 8.32
N GLN A 98 -2.70 14.70 8.62
CA GLN A 98 -2.33 16.05 9.05
C GLN A 98 -1.80 16.00 10.48
N PRO A 99 -0.77 16.78 10.83
CA PRO A 99 -0.37 16.95 12.21
C PRO A 99 -1.56 17.47 13.03
N PHE A 100 -1.82 16.85 14.17
CA PHE A 100 -2.77 17.39 15.13
C PHE A 100 -2.12 18.61 15.80
N GLU A 101 -2.52 19.82 15.39
CA GLU A 101 -2.17 21.02 16.14
C GLU A 101 -3.02 21.06 17.42
N ILE A 102 -2.37 21.02 18.58
CA ILE A 102 -3.01 21.41 19.84
C ILE A 102 -3.19 22.92 19.76
N PRO A 103 -4.42 23.48 19.84
CA PRO A 103 -4.57 24.92 19.94
C PRO A 103 -3.90 25.39 21.24
N PHE A 104 -2.78 26.10 21.10
CA PHE A 104 -2.10 26.75 22.21
C PHE A 104 -2.84 28.06 22.51
N ASP A 105 -3.99 27.96 23.18
CA ASP A 105 -4.60 29.11 23.87
C ASP A 105 -4.42 28.92 25.37
N LEU A 106 -3.27 29.38 25.86
CA LEU A 106 -2.97 29.60 27.28
C LEU A 106 -2.44 31.02 27.44
N THR A 107 -3.25 32.02 27.08
CA THR A 107 -3.02 33.41 27.49
C THR A 107 -4.32 34.09 27.92
N GLU A 108 -5.01 33.55 28.94
CA GLU A 108 -5.82 34.38 29.85
C GLU A 108 -5.69 33.82 31.28
N SER A 109 -4.74 34.37 32.04
CA SER A 109 -4.71 34.36 33.51
C SER A 109 -4.09 35.66 34.01
#